data_AF-A0A6P0RN96-F1
#
_entry.id   AF-A0A6P0RN96-F1
#
_cell.length_a   1.000
_cell.length_b   1.000
_cell.length_c   1.000
_cell.angle_alpha   90.00
_cell.angle_beta   90.00
_cell.angle_gamma   90.00
#
_symmetry.space_group_name_H-M   'P 1'
#
loop_
_entity.id
_entity.type
_entity.pdbx_description
1 polymer ?
#
loop_
_entity_poly.entity_id
_entity_poly.type
_entity_poly.pdbx_seq_one_letter_code
_entity_poly.pdbx_strand_id
1 'polypeptide(L)'
;MNIGLWWRTIRDIPPRQLAARVEFELKKRSLPKFPLFLRYPLALGTQIPTPALRQDYLQGLELPYPLPIVNPPADTYSFTFLNQTKELDFPLTWNSTAYSRLWQFHLHYFDWIRDILITGYRQGAIDSYSLGKIQYLISDWIAANPLYSFDGWHPYTTSLRIVNWTYAIRAIPSLANPAIATSLWHQLNYLQRHKEYFAGGNHLLENLRAIIIGGLNFSHPQAEKYVQVAVNQLCQQLSLQILSDGCHYERSPMYHLIVMNLVAESVACLGNAGWIVPETIVNYLEKMLQFALGIRLAKGSYPLWNDAAYNGVQTIDEVTSWVSQLLCKAEGRRQEAEGSRQEAGGRKQKAGGRRQKAEGRRQKAEGRRQKAEGRRQKAE
;
A
#
# COMPACT_ATOMS: atom_id res chain seq x y z
N MET A 1 -37.59 2.19 17.45
CA MET A 1 -36.16 1.85 17.64
C MET A 1 -36.06 0.90 18.83
N ASN A 2 -35.55 -0.32 18.65
CA ASN A 2 -35.41 -1.28 19.76
C ASN A 2 -34.15 -0.94 20.56
N ILE A 3 -34.32 -0.23 21.68
CA ILE A 3 -33.22 0.26 22.52
C ILE A 3 -32.38 -0.89 23.07
N GLY A 4 -33.00 -2.03 23.40
CA GLY A 4 -32.29 -3.21 23.90
C GLY A 4 -31.37 -3.84 22.85
N LEU A 5 -31.80 -3.88 21.58
CA LEU A 5 -30.96 -4.32 20.47
C LEU A 5 -29.77 -3.36 20.28
N TRP A 6 -30.04 -2.05 20.33
CA TRP A 6 -29.02 -1.02 20.18
C TRP A 6 -27.93 -1.10 21.25
N TRP A 7 -28.33 -1.28 22.51
CA TRP A 7 -27.40 -1.46 23.61
C TRP A 7 -26.54 -2.72 23.45
N ARG A 8 -27.15 -3.85 23.05
CA ARG A 8 -26.42 -5.11 22.80
C ARG A 8 -25.41 -4.97 21.67
N THR A 9 -25.68 -4.15 20.67
CA THR A 9 -24.73 -3.89 19.57
C THR A 9 -23.57 -3.00 20.03
N ILE A 10 -23.81 -1.99 20.87
CA ILE A 10 -22.80 -0.96 21.15
C ILE A 10 -21.94 -1.25 22.37
N ARG A 11 -22.46 -1.97 23.37
CA ARG A 11 -21.72 -2.24 24.61
C ARG A 11 -20.37 -2.96 24.38
N ASP A 12 -20.29 -3.71 23.27
CA ASP A 12 -19.11 -4.51 22.90
C ASP A 12 -18.19 -3.76 21.91
N ILE A 13 -18.56 -2.53 21.50
CA ILE A 13 -17.78 -1.68 20.60
C ILE A 13 -16.88 -0.76 21.45
N PRO A 14 -15.54 -0.77 21.24
CA PRO A 14 -14.64 0.15 21.92
C PRO A 14 -15.05 1.63 21.74
N PRO A 15 -14.98 2.48 22.79
CA PRO A 15 -15.38 3.88 22.70
C PRO A 15 -14.70 4.65 21.56
N ARG A 16 -13.43 4.34 21.27
CA ARG A 16 -12.68 4.93 20.15
C ARG A 16 -13.27 4.56 18.79
N GLN A 17 -13.73 3.32 18.61
CA GLN A 17 -14.36 2.85 17.38
C GLN A 17 -15.74 3.49 17.18
N LEU A 18 -16.50 3.65 18.27
CA LEU A 18 -17.77 4.37 18.24
C LEU A 18 -17.59 5.85 17.89
N ALA A 19 -16.62 6.54 18.51
CA ALA A 19 -16.30 7.93 18.19
C ALA A 19 -15.89 8.09 16.72
N ALA A 20 -15.03 7.21 16.21
CA ALA A 20 -14.65 7.19 14.80
C ALA A 20 -15.86 6.96 13.87
N ARG A 21 -16.83 6.12 14.28
CA ARG A 21 -18.06 5.90 13.50
C ARG A 21 -18.92 7.15 13.44
N VAL A 22 -19.10 7.83 14.57
CA VAL A 22 -19.86 9.08 14.64
C VAL A 22 -19.20 10.15 13.78
N GLU A 23 -17.88 10.32 13.89
CA GLU A 23 -17.11 11.27 13.07
C GLU A 23 -17.30 10.97 11.56
N PHE A 24 -17.18 9.71 11.17
CA PHE A 24 -17.39 9.29 9.78
C PHE A 24 -18.80 9.62 9.28
N GLU A 25 -19.84 9.26 10.04
CA GLU A 25 -21.24 9.54 9.66
C GLU A 25 -21.53 11.04 9.58
N LEU A 26 -20.98 11.84 10.50
CA LEU A 26 -21.10 13.30 10.47
C LEU A 26 -20.45 13.87 9.21
N LYS A 27 -19.21 13.50 8.91
CA LYS A 27 -18.50 13.92 7.70
C LYS A 27 -19.26 13.52 6.43
N LYS A 28 -19.66 12.25 6.33
CA LYS A 28 -20.39 11.69 5.19
C LYS A 28 -21.70 12.44 4.90
N ARG A 29 -22.43 12.87 5.93
CA ARG A 29 -23.72 13.57 5.78
C ARG A 29 -23.59 15.09 5.61
N SER A 30 -22.51 15.69 6.11
CA SER A 30 -22.32 17.15 6.12
C SER A 30 -21.47 17.66 4.96
N LEU A 31 -20.34 17.02 4.66
CA LEU A 31 -19.38 17.50 3.66
C LEU A 31 -19.96 17.61 2.24
N PRO A 32 -20.84 16.71 1.76
CA PRO A 32 -21.50 16.88 0.47
C PRO A 32 -22.41 18.11 0.37
N LYS A 33 -22.79 18.73 1.49
CA LYS A 33 -23.64 19.95 1.50
C LYS A 33 -22.83 21.23 1.26
N PHE A 34 -21.51 21.19 1.43
CA PHE A 34 -20.65 22.35 1.15
C PHE A 34 -20.34 22.46 -0.35
N PRO A 35 -20.07 23.67 -0.87
CA PRO A 35 -19.56 23.85 -2.22
C PRO A 35 -18.18 23.19 -2.40
N LEU A 36 -17.85 22.76 -3.61
CA LEU A 36 -16.63 21.98 -3.89
C LEU A 36 -15.36 22.65 -3.36
N PHE A 37 -15.19 23.96 -3.57
CA PHE A 37 -13.99 24.68 -3.12
C PHE A 37 -13.75 24.60 -1.60
N LEU A 38 -14.80 24.40 -0.78
CA LEU A 38 -14.66 24.16 0.67
C LEU A 38 -14.45 22.68 1.00
N ARG A 39 -14.96 21.75 0.19
CA ARG A 39 -14.77 20.32 0.42
C ARG A 39 -13.29 19.94 0.36
N TYR A 40 -12.55 20.47 -0.62
CA TYR A 40 -11.15 20.12 -0.82
C TYR A 40 -10.25 20.37 0.41
N PRO A 41 -10.16 21.58 0.98
CA PRO A 41 -9.32 21.82 2.16
C PRO A 41 -9.79 21.02 3.40
N LEU A 42 -11.10 20.84 3.59
CA LEU A 42 -11.63 20.04 4.71
C LEU A 42 -11.26 18.56 4.58
N ALA A 43 -11.40 18.03 3.37
CA ALA A 43 -11.19 16.64 3.04
C ALA A 43 -9.71 16.26 2.98
N LEU A 44 -8.90 17.06 2.26
CA LEU A 44 -7.52 16.76 1.91
C LEU A 44 -6.51 17.39 2.87
N GLY A 45 -6.91 18.43 3.61
CA GLY A 45 -5.99 19.25 4.40
C GLY A 45 -5.26 20.28 3.54
N THR A 46 -4.05 20.67 3.97
CA THR A 46 -3.21 21.64 3.25
C THR A 46 -2.92 21.15 1.83
N GLN A 47 -3.31 21.93 0.82
CA GLN A 47 -3.07 21.58 -0.58
C GLN A 47 -1.59 21.79 -0.93
N ILE A 48 -0.88 20.69 -1.07
CA ILE A 48 0.46 20.67 -1.66
C ILE A 48 0.28 20.32 -3.13
N PRO A 49 0.95 21.04 -4.06
CA PRO A 49 0.96 20.67 -5.47
C PRO A 49 1.30 19.19 -5.67
N THR A 50 0.69 18.57 -6.68
CA THR A 50 0.94 17.16 -7.03
C THR A 50 2.44 16.95 -7.26
N PRO A 51 3.10 16.08 -6.48
CA PRO A 51 4.51 15.83 -6.69
C PRO A 51 4.78 14.99 -7.94
N ALA A 52 6.04 14.98 -8.39
CA ALA A 52 6.47 14.11 -9.47
C ALA A 52 6.36 12.63 -9.07
N LEU A 53 6.06 11.79 -10.05
CA LEU A 53 6.11 10.34 -9.85
C LEU A 53 7.55 9.87 -9.71
N ARG A 54 7.76 8.95 -8.77
CA ARG A 54 9.04 8.30 -8.52
C ARG A 54 9.42 7.43 -9.72
N GLN A 55 10.65 7.52 -10.23
CA GLN A 55 11.05 6.78 -11.45
C GLN A 55 11.54 5.36 -11.17
N ASP A 56 12.10 5.12 -9.98
CA ASP A 56 12.72 3.86 -9.52
C ASP A 56 11.75 2.89 -8.85
N TYR A 57 10.44 3.16 -8.86
CA TYR A 57 9.43 2.33 -8.21
C TYR A 57 8.68 1.44 -9.21
N LEU A 58 8.57 0.15 -8.90
CA LEU A 58 7.88 -0.89 -9.67
C LEU A 58 8.23 -0.92 -11.17
N GLN A 59 9.47 -0.60 -11.55
CA GLN A 59 9.93 -0.60 -12.95
C GLN A 59 9.74 -1.95 -13.64
N GLY A 60 9.90 -3.05 -12.91
CA GLY A 60 9.70 -4.40 -13.43
C GLY A 60 8.25 -4.76 -13.79
N LEU A 61 7.29 -3.86 -13.53
CA LEU A 61 5.91 -4.03 -13.96
C LEU A 61 5.67 -3.48 -15.37
N GLU A 62 6.57 -2.66 -15.93
CA GLU A 62 6.35 -2.05 -17.24
C GLU A 62 6.14 -3.11 -18.34
N LEU A 63 5.03 -2.98 -19.08
CA LEU A 63 4.71 -3.87 -20.19
C LEU A 63 5.42 -3.42 -21.46
N PRO A 64 6.01 -4.35 -22.24
CA PRO A 64 6.98 -4.01 -23.27
C PRO A 64 6.46 -3.20 -24.47
N TYR A 65 5.14 -3.08 -24.70
CA TYR A 65 4.61 -2.29 -25.82
C TYR A 65 3.15 -1.84 -25.56
N PRO A 66 2.88 -0.60 -25.13
CA PRO A 66 1.54 -0.05 -25.25
C PRO A 66 1.32 0.43 -26.70
N LEU A 67 0.40 -0.22 -27.42
CA LEU A 67 -0.12 0.28 -28.70
C LEU A 67 -0.63 1.72 -28.55
N PRO A 68 -0.63 2.55 -29.61
CA PRO A 68 -1.19 3.88 -29.53
C PRO A 68 -2.67 3.81 -29.12
N ILE A 69 -3.04 4.67 -28.17
CA ILE A 69 -4.41 4.81 -27.71
C ILE A 69 -5.24 5.41 -28.84
N VAL A 70 -6.31 4.72 -29.25
CA VAL A 70 -7.31 5.23 -30.19
C VAL A 70 -8.55 5.69 -29.40
N ASN A 71 -9.53 6.30 -30.07
CA ASN A 71 -10.86 6.73 -29.56
C ASN A 71 -11.46 5.77 -28.50
N PRO A 72 -12.40 6.23 -27.64
CA PRO A 72 -13.03 5.37 -26.65
C PRO A 72 -13.47 4.06 -27.32
N PRO A 73 -13.00 2.91 -26.82
CA PRO A 73 -13.06 1.68 -27.59
C PRO A 73 -14.47 1.10 -27.70
N ALA A 74 -15.45 1.65 -26.98
CA ALA A 74 -16.86 1.28 -27.06
C ALA A 74 -17.78 2.37 -26.48
N ASP A 75 -19.01 2.43 -26.96
CA ASP A 75 -20.09 3.24 -26.40
C ASP A 75 -20.68 2.61 -25.12
N THR A 76 -20.50 1.29 -24.94
CA THR A 76 -21.02 0.53 -23.80
C THR A 76 -19.94 -0.40 -23.24
N TYR A 77 -19.87 -0.50 -21.91
CA TYR A 77 -18.93 -1.35 -21.20
C TYR A 77 -19.65 -2.39 -20.33
N SER A 78 -19.21 -3.64 -20.46
CA SER A 78 -19.68 -4.75 -19.63
C SER A 78 -18.83 -4.92 -18.37
N PHE A 79 -19.50 -5.13 -17.24
CA PHE A 79 -18.89 -5.47 -15.95
C PHE A 79 -19.63 -6.59 -15.25
N THR A 80 -18.90 -7.61 -14.81
CA THR A 80 -19.43 -8.72 -14.02
C THR A 80 -18.85 -8.67 -12.63
N PHE A 81 -19.69 -8.33 -11.65
CA PHE A 81 -19.32 -8.34 -10.21
C PHE A 81 -20.36 -9.14 -9.44
N LEU A 82 -19.93 -9.94 -8.46
CA LEU A 82 -20.82 -10.74 -7.63
C LEU A 82 -21.76 -11.63 -8.48
N ASN A 83 -21.24 -12.21 -9.57
CA ASN A 83 -22.00 -12.99 -10.56
C ASN A 83 -23.15 -12.22 -11.24
N GLN A 84 -23.10 -10.88 -11.25
CA GLN A 84 -24.07 -10.02 -11.92
C GLN A 84 -23.37 -9.18 -12.99
N THR A 85 -23.70 -9.45 -14.24
CA THR A 85 -23.25 -8.68 -15.40
C THR A 85 -24.15 -7.48 -15.63
N LYS A 86 -23.55 -6.31 -15.86
CA LYS A 86 -24.26 -5.09 -16.24
C LYS A 86 -23.53 -4.41 -17.39
N GLU A 87 -24.32 -3.94 -18.34
CA GLU A 87 -23.89 -3.07 -19.42
C GLU A 87 -24.12 -1.62 -19.01
N LEU A 88 -23.10 -0.78 -19.20
CA LEU A 88 -23.11 0.63 -18.85
C LEU A 88 -22.66 1.45 -20.05
N ASP A 89 -23.53 2.35 -20.51
CA ASP A 89 -23.17 3.30 -21.56
C ASP A 89 -22.14 4.31 -21.06
N PHE A 90 -21.31 4.82 -21.96
CA PHE A 90 -20.34 5.87 -21.72
C PHE A 90 -20.95 7.25 -22.02
N PRO A 91 -20.80 8.27 -21.17
CA PRO A 91 -20.19 8.28 -19.82
C PRO A 91 -20.89 7.39 -18.80
N LEU A 92 -20.13 6.77 -17.87
CA LEU A 92 -20.70 5.77 -16.97
C LEU A 92 -21.61 6.38 -15.92
N THR A 93 -22.73 5.72 -15.67
CA THR A 93 -23.51 5.95 -14.45
C THR A 93 -22.82 5.27 -13.26
N TRP A 94 -21.81 5.95 -12.70
CA TRP A 94 -21.01 5.46 -11.57
C TRP A 94 -21.83 5.18 -10.30
N ASN A 95 -22.93 5.93 -10.11
CA ASN A 95 -23.78 5.82 -8.94
C ASN A 95 -25.24 5.69 -9.36
N SER A 96 -25.89 4.60 -8.97
CA SER A 96 -27.29 4.31 -9.31
C SER A 96 -27.99 3.60 -8.17
N THR A 97 -29.19 4.06 -7.81
CA THR A 97 -30.05 3.36 -6.84
C THR A 97 -30.59 2.03 -7.38
N ALA A 98 -30.49 1.80 -8.70
CA ALA A 98 -30.88 0.52 -9.32
C ALA A 98 -29.90 -0.62 -8.99
N TYR A 99 -28.69 -0.31 -8.49
CA TYR A 99 -27.65 -1.29 -8.23
C TYR A 99 -27.40 -1.45 -6.73
N SER A 100 -27.11 -2.67 -6.28
CA SER A 100 -26.70 -2.89 -4.90
C SER A 100 -25.44 -2.07 -4.58
N ARG A 101 -25.33 -1.60 -3.34
CA ARG A 101 -24.19 -0.81 -2.90
C ARG A 101 -22.86 -1.54 -3.09
N LEU A 102 -22.83 -2.84 -2.80
CA LEU A 102 -21.63 -3.67 -2.96
C LEU A 102 -21.23 -3.82 -4.43
N TRP A 103 -22.18 -3.95 -5.36
CA TRP A 103 -21.87 -3.98 -6.80
C TRP A 103 -21.23 -2.66 -7.26
N GLN A 104 -21.76 -1.51 -6.79
CA GLN A 104 -21.18 -0.19 -7.08
C GLN A 104 -19.80 0.00 -6.45
N PHE A 105 -19.56 -0.58 -5.26
CA PHE A 105 -18.22 -0.63 -4.67
C PHE A 105 -17.23 -1.32 -5.60
N HIS A 106 -17.56 -2.50 -6.15
CA HIS A 106 -16.71 -3.19 -7.12
C HIS A 106 -16.42 -2.37 -8.39
N LEU A 107 -17.41 -1.63 -8.89
CA LEU A 107 -17.20 -0.68 -9.98
C LEU A 107 -16.15 0.38 -9.60
N HIS A 108 -16.23 0.91 -8.38
CA HIS A 108 -15.31 1.92 -7.85
C HIS A 108 -13.95 1.39 -7.39
N TYR A 109 -13.77 0.08 -7.22
CA TYR A 109 -12.48 -0.53 -6.88
C TYR A 109 -11.51 -0.48 -8.04
N PHE A 110 -12.01 -0.56 -9.28
CA PHE A 110 -11.19 -0.77 -10.48
C PHE A 110 -10.39 -2.09 -10.44
N ASP A 111 -10.86 -3.13 -9.73
CA ASP A 111 -10.17 -4.43 -9.69
C ASP A 111 -10.06 -5.08 -11.07
N TRP A 112 -10.99 -4.79 -11.98
CA TRP A 112 -10.93 -5.20 -13.38
C TRP A 112 -9.67 -4.69 -14.12
N ILE A 113 -8.99 -3.66 -13.61
CA ILE A 113 -7.65 -3.28 -14.10
C ILE A 113 -6.66 -4.42 -13.85
N ARG A 114 -6.67 -5.03 -12.66
CA ARG A 114 -5.74 -6.13 -12.34
C ARG A 114 -5.96 -7.32 -13.27
N ASP A 115 -7.20 -7.64 -13.59
CA ASP A 115 -7.53 -8.73 -14.52
C ASP A 115 -6.96 -8.46 -15.93
N ILE A 116 -7.08 -7.21 -16.41
CA ILE A 116 -6.47 -6.76 -17.67
C ILE A 116 -4.94 -6.87 -17.61
N LEU A 117 -4.31 -6.38 -16.54
CA LEU A 117 -2.85 -6.44 -16.39
C LEU A 117 -2.33 -7.88 -16.33
N ILE A 118 -2.98 -8.76 -15.55
CA ILE A 118 -2.62 -10.18 -15.46
C ILE A 118 -2.72 -10.86 -16.82
N THR A 119 -3.80 -10.59 -17.56
CA THR A 119 -3.97 -11.08 -18.92
C THR A 119 -2.86 -10.55 -19.84
N GLY A 120 -2.54 -9.26 -19.72
CA GLY A 120 -1.47 -8.61 -20.46
C GLY A 120 -0.10 -9.22 -20.22
N TYR A 121 0.27 -9.49 -18.96
CA TYR A 121 1.53 -10.17 -18.64
C TYR A 121 1.60 -11.60 -19.18
N ARG A 122 0.48 -12.33 -19.18
CA ARG A 122 0.42 -13.69 -19.74
C ARG A 122 0.57 -13.71 -21.25
N GLN A 123 0.03 -12.70 -21.93
CA GLN A 123 0.05 -12.58 -23.39
C GLN A 123 1.27 -11.81 -23.91
N GLY A 124 1.99 -11.10 -23.03
CA GLY A 124 3.09 -10.22 -23.39
C GLY A 124 2.68 -8.85 -23.95
N ALA A 125 1.37 -8.57 -24.03
CA ALA A 125 0.82 -7.30 -24.53
C ALA A 125 -0.60 -7.06 -24.00
N ILE A 126 -1.02 -5.79 -23.92
CA ILE A 126 -2.41 -5.39 -23.66
C ILE A 126 -3.02 -4.92 -24.98
N ASP A 127 -4.20 -5.43 -25.32
CA ASP A 127 -4.92 -5.02 -26.52
C ASP A 127 -5.43 -3.56 -26.41
N SER A 128 -5.69 -2.95 -27.57
CA SER A 128 -6.10 -1.54 -27.65
C SER A 128 -7.43 -1.26 -26.96
N TYR A 129 -8.36 -2.21 -26.94
CA TYR A 129 -9.64 -2.07 -26.26
C TYR A 129 -9.43 -2.00 -24.74
N SER A 130 -8.67 -2.92 -24.18
CA SER A 130 -8.38 -2.97 -22.74
C SER A 130 -7.58 -1.75 -22.27
N LEU A 131 -6.58 -1.33 -23.06
CA LEU A 131 -5.81 -0.10 -22.78
C LEU A 131 -6.72 1.14 -22.80
N GLY A 132 -7.55 1.28 -23.83
CA GLY A 132 -8.54 2.36 -23.92
C GLY A 132 -9.52 2.34 -22.74
N LYS A 133 -10.06 1.18 -22.39
CA LYS A 133 -10.98 1.00 -21.25
C LYS A 133 -10.36 1.55 -19.96
N ILE A 134 -9.10 1.25 -19.67
CA ILE A 134 -8.41 1.80 -18.48
C ILE A 134 -8.38 3.33 -18.54
N GLN A 135 -7.87 3.91 -19.63
CA GLN A 135 -7.65 5.35 -19.72
C GLN A 135 -8.96 6.16 -19.68
N TYR A 136 -9.93 5.78 -20.52
CA TYR A 136 -11.18 6.54 -20.64
C TYR A 136 -12.03 6.43 -19.39
N LEU A 137 -12.09 5.26 -18.73
CA LEU A 137 -12.87 5.10 -17.51
C LEU A 137 -12.21 5.73 -16.28
N ILE A 138 -10.88 5.80 -16.22
CA ILE A 138 -10.19 6.62 -15.21
C ILE A 138 -10.54 8.09 -15.41
N SER A 139 -10.48 8.58 -16.64
CA SER A 139 -10.76 9.99 -16.96
C SER A 139 -12.23 10.34 -16.69
N ASP A 140 -13.15 9.46 -17.08
CA ASP A 140 -14.58 9.58 -16.80
C ASP A 140 -14.87 9.57 -15.31
N TRP A 141 -14.23 8.68 -14.53
CA TRP A 141 -14.37 8.67 -13.08
C TRP A 141 -13.92 10.00 -12.45
N ILE A 142 -12.79 10.57 -12.91
CA ILE A 142 -12.27 11.85 -12.42
C ILE A 142 -13.28 12.98 -12.67
N ALA A 143 -13.92 12.99 -13.85
CA ALA A 143 -14.92 14.00 -14.21
C ALA A 143 -16.24 13.81 -13.44
N ALA A 144 -16.72 12.58 -13.30
CA ALA A 144 -18.03 12.26 -12.75
C ALA A 144 -18.08 12.13 -11.22
N ASN A 145 -16.93 11.95 -10.55
CA ASN A 145 -16.86 11.68 -9.11
C ASN A 145 -16.07 12.77 -8.36
N PRO A 146 -16.61 14.00 -8.25
CA PRO A 146 -15.97 15.06 -7.49
C PRO A 146 -15.84 14.68 -6.00
N LEU A 147 -14.94 15.32 -5.28
CA LEU A 147 -14.63 14.97 -3.89
C LEU A 147 -15.87 14.90 -2.98
N TYR A 148 -15.95 13.83 -2.17
CA TYR A 148 -17.13 13.51 -1.35
C TYR A 148 -18.42 13.23 -2.16
N SER A 149 -18.29 12.76 -3.40
CA SER A 149 -19.40 12.14 -4.14
C SER A 149 -19.62 10.69 -3.69
N PHE A 150 -20.88 10.36 -3.43
CA PHE A 150 -21.44 9.02 -3.16
C PHE A 150 -20.43 7.99 -2.60
N ASP A 151 -20.38 6.78 -3.19
CA ASP A 151 -19.54 5.69 -2.70
C ASP A 151 -18.17 5.63 -3.39
N GLY A 152 -17.94 6.44 -4.43
CA GLY A 152 -16.64 6.59 -5.09
C GLY A 152 -15.53 7.07 -4.14
N TRP A 153 -15.88 7.93 -3.18
CA TRP A 153 -14.96 8.41 -2.14
C TRP A 153 -15.10 7.67 -0.80
N HIS A 154 -15.77 6.52 -0.76
CA HIS A 154 -15.69 5.67 0.44
C HIS A 154 -14.21 5.30 0.69
N PRO A 155 -13.71 5.29 1.95
CA PRO A 155 -12.30 5.01 2.19
C PRO A 155 -11.88 3.62 1.69
N TYR A 156 -12.72 2.60 1.87
CA TYR A 156 -12.49 1.27 1.30
C TYR A 156 -12.38 1.29 -0.23
N THR A 157 -13.35 1.88 -0.96
CA THR A 157 -13.31 1.94 -2.43
C THR A 157 -12.10 2.74 -2.92
N THR A 158 -11.76 3.82 -2.21
CA THR A 158 -10.60 4.65 -2.49
C THR A 158 -9.29 3.87 -2.29
N SER A 159 -9.22 2.98 -1.30
CA SER A 159 -8.04 2.16 -1.03
C SER A 159 -7.72 1.22 -2.19
N LEU A 160 -8.70 0.43 -2.63
CA LEU A 160 -8.50 -0.48 -3.76
C LEU A 160 -8.18 0.29 -5.05
N ARG A 161 -8.89 1.39 -5.31
CA ARG A 161 -8.64 2.22 -6.50
C ARG A 161 -7.26 2.85 -6.53
N ILE A 162 -6.75 3.37 -5.41
CA ILE A 162 -5.38 3.90 -5.33
C ILE A 162 -4.36 2.86 -5.77
N VAL A 163 -4.51 1.62 -5.30
CA VAL A 163 -3.58 0.53 -5.60
C VAL A 163 -3.70 0.10 -7.05
N ASN A 164 -4.93 -0.10 -7.55
CA ASN A 164 -5.18 -0.49 -8.93
C ASN A 164 -4.72 0.57 -9.93
N TRP A 165 -4.91 1.85 -9.63
CA TRP A 165 -4.41 2.96 -10.46
C TRP A 165 -2.90 3.06 -10.41
N THR A 166 -2.28 2.83 -9.24
CA THR A 166 -0.82 2.80 -9.10
C THR A 166 -0.24 1.70 -9.97
N TYR A 167 -0.81 0.50 -9.97
CA TYR A 167 -0.35 -0.57 -10.87
C TYR A 167 -0.61 -0.28 -12.33
N ALA A 168 -1.75 0.34 -12.70
CA ALA A 168 -2.00 0.75 -14.07
C ALA A 168 -0.90 1.68 -14.61
N ILE A 169 -0.57 2.75 -13.88
CA ILE A 169 0.43 3.72 -14.34
C ILE A 169 1.86 3.17 -14.29
N ARG A 170 2.12 2.15 -13.45
CA ARG A 170 3.44 1.49 -13.37
C ARG A 170 3.62 0.45 -14.47
N ALA A 171 2.56 -0.27 -14.80
CA ALA A 171 2.56 -1.20 -15.92
C ALA A 171 2.52 -0.49 -17.27
N ILE A 172 1.89 0.69 -17.32
CA ILE A 172 1.65 1.46 -18.54
C ILE A 172 2.02 2.93 -18.28
N PRO A 173 3.31 3.29 -18.29
CA PRO A 173 3.76 4.65 -17.94
C PRO A 173 3.15 5.78 -18.77
N SER A 174 2.71 5.50 -20.01
CA SER A 174 2.02 6.47 -20.86
C SER A 174 0.65 6.92 -20.30
N LEU A 175 0.04 6.17 -19.38
CA LEU A 175 -1.18 6.58 -18.66
C LEU A 175 -0.94 7.71 -17.66
N ALA A 176 0.30 7.94 -17.23
CA ALA A 176 0.62 8.85 -16.13
C ALA A 176 0.55 10.34 -16.51
N ASN A 177 -0.61 10.82 -16.95
CA ASN A 177 -0.84 12.23 -17.25
C ASN A 177 -1.09 13.08 -15.97
N PRO A 178 -0.98 14.43 -16.06
CA PRO A 178 -1.14 15.31 -14.90
C PRO A 178 -2.49 15.19 -14.18
N ALA A 179 -3.58 14.91 -14.89
CA ALA A 179 -4.91 14.77 -14.30
C ALA A 179 -5.01 13.50 -13.44
N ILE A 180 -4.50 12.37 -13.94
CA ILE A 180 -4.48 11.09 -13.22
C ILE A 180 -3.55 11.18 -12.01
N ALA A 181 -2.34 11.72 -12.19
CA ALA A 181 -1.39 11.90 -11.09
C ALA A 181 -1.97 12.80 -9.98
N THR A 182 -2.64 13.90 -10.35
CA THR A 182 -3.29 14.81 -9.40
C THR A 182 -4.46 14.16 -8.68
N SER A 183 -5.31 13.42 -9.40
CA SER A 183 -6.40 12.67 -8.78
C SER A 183 -5.88 11.62 -7.80
N LEU A 184 -4.84 10.86 -8.17
CA LEU A 184 -4.23 9.86 -7.29
C LEU A 184 -3.62 10.51 -6.03
N TRP A 185 -2.96 11.67 -6.18
CA TRP A 185 -2.44 12.43 -5.04
C TRP A 185 -3.57 12.93 -4.12
N HIS A 186 -4.68 13.43 -4.67
CA HIS A 186 -5.86 13.81 -3.88
C HIS A 186 -6.46 12.62 -3.15
N GLN A 187 -6.56 11.46 -3.80
CA GLN A 187 -7.05 10.22 -3.18
C GLN A 187 -6.16 9.79 -2.00
N LEU A 188 -4.83 9.90 -2.14
CA LEU A 188 -3.90 9.60 -1.05
C LEU A 188 -4.05 10.57 0.13
N ASN A 189 -4.12 11.89 -0.14
CA ASN A 189 -4.35 12.91 0.90
C ASN A 189 -5.68 12.71 1.63
N TYR A 190 -6.73 12.34 0.88
CA TYR A 190 -8.02 11.98 1.42
C TYR A 190 -7.89 10.75 2.35
N LEU A 191 -7.39 9.63 1.83
CA LEU A 191 -7.36 8.38 2.58
C LEU A 191 -6.52 8.50 3.86
N GLN A 192 -5.44 9.28 3.83
CA GLN A 192 -4.63 9.56 5.01
C GLN A 192 -5.42 10.20 6.15
N ARG A 193 -6.49 10.94 5.86
CA ARG A 193 -7.32 11.66 6.85
C ARG A 193 -8.62 10.93 7.20
N HIS A 194 -9.02 9.93 6.41
CA HIS A 194 -10.33 9.26 6.52
C HIS A 194 -10.21 7.74 6.62
N LYS A 195 -9.13 7.23 7.23
CA LYS A 195 -8.97 5.79 7.52
C LYS A 195 -10.13 5.25 8.35
N GLU A 196 -10.52 4.01 8.10
CA GLU A 196 -11.68 3.35 8.68
C GLU A 196 -11.38 2.76 10.05
N TYR A 197 -10.93 3.59 11.01
CA TYR A 197 -10.77 3.17 12.41
C TYR A 197 -12.09 2.68 13.03
N PHE A 198 -13.23 3.09 12.47
CA PHE A 198 -14.55 2.61 12.87
C PHE A 198 -14.84 1.17 12.40
N ALA A 199 -14.29 0.73 11.27
CA ALA A 199 -14.41 -0.64 10.80
C ALA A 199 -13.30 -1.49 11.44
N GLY A 200 -12.09 -0.94 11.55
CA GLY A 200 -10.92 -1.67 12.05
C GLY A 200 -10.53 -2.77 11.05
N GLY A 201 -9.97 -3.85 11.57
CA GLY A 201 -9.84 -5.10 10.83
C GLY A 201 -9.12 -5.03 9.49
N ASN A 202 -9.57 -5.90 8.59
CA ASN A 202 -9.13 -5.94 7.21
C ASN A 202 -9.31 -4.57 6.50
N HIS A 203 -10.37 -3.81 6.77
CA HIS A 203 -10.60 -2.47 6.20
C HIS A 203 -9.48 -1.48 6.55
N LEU A 204 -9.09 -1.41 7.82
CA LEU A 204 -8.02 -0.50 8.24
C LEU A 204 -6.67 -0.93 7.64
N LEU A 205 -6.40 -2.24 7.60
CA LEU A 205 -5.18 -2.77 6.98
C LEU A 205 -5.14 -2.50 5.47
N GLU A 206 -6.27 -2.60 4.78
CA GLU A 206 -6.45 -2.22 3.37
C GLU A 206 -6.16 -0.72 3.15
N ASN A 207 -6.66 0.16 4.02
CA ASN A 207 -6.34 1.60 3.94
C ASN A 207 -4.83 1.84 4.09
N LEU A 208 -4.18 1.16 5.04
CA LEU A 208 -2.74 1.30 5.27
C LEU A 208 -1.92 0.79 4.08
N ARG A 209 -2.28 -0.36 3.51
CA ARG A 209 -1.67 -0.88 2.27
C ARG A 209 -1.76 0.15 1.14
N ALA A 210 -2.95 0.71 0.91
CA ALA A 210 -3.15 1.69 -0.13
C ALA A 210 -2.32 2.96 0.07
N ILE A 211 -2.16 3.43 1.31
CA ILE A 211 -1.29 4.59 1.61
C ILE A 211 0.18 4.26 1.39
N ILE A 212 0.63 3.05 1.74
CA ILE A 212 2.00 2.60 1.50
C ILE A 212 2.26 2.56 -0.02
N ILE A 213 1.48 1.79 -0.77
CA ILE A 213 1.67 1.58 -2.20
C ILE A 213 1.50 2.89 -2.98
N GLY A 214 0.41 3.62 -2.72
CA GLY A 214 0.14 4.90 -3.38
C GLY A 214 1.12 5.99 -2.99
N GLY A 215 1.62 6.00 -1.75
CA GLY A 215 2.61 6.97 -1.27
C GLY A 215 3.99 6.77 -1.88
N LEU A 216 4.44 5.52 -2.03
CA LEU A 216 5.71 5.17 -2.68
C LEU A 216 5.77 5.61 -4.15
N ASN A 217 4.61 5.87 -4.75
CA ASN A 217 4.48 6.31 -6.12
C ASN A 217 5.01 7.74 -6.38
N PHE A 218 5.10 8.58 -5.34
CA PHE A 218 5.45 10.01 -5.46
C PHE A 218 6.81 10.32 -4.83
N SER A 219 7.62 11.13 -5.52
CA SER A 219 8.91 11.62 -5.03
C SER A 219 8.71 12.93 -4.26
N HIS A 220 8.35 12.84 -2.98
CA HIS A 220 8.12 14.00 -2.12
C HIS A 220 8.23 13.68 -0.62
N PRO A 221 8.81 14.57 0.21
CA PRO A 221 8.91 14.34 1.66
C PRO A 221 7.56 14.09 2.35
N GLN A 222 6.49 14.74 1.89
CA GLN A 222 5.15 14.49 2.44
C GLN A 222 4.63 13.08 2.12
N ALA A 223 4.91 12.57 0.92
CA ALA A 223 4.51 11.22 0.52
C ALA A 223 5.30 10.18 1.33
N GLU A 224 6.62 10.38 1.51
CA GLU A 224 7.46 9.55 2.38
C GLU A 224 6.97 9.57 3.83
N LYS A 225 6.55 10.73 4.35
CA LYS A 225 5.95 10.84 5.67
C LYS A 225 4.65 10.03 5.77
N TYR A 226 3.80 10.03 4.74
CA TYR A 226 2.60 9.20 4.73
C TYR A 226 2.94 7.72 4.76
N VAL A 227 3.90 7.28 3.95
CA VAL A 227 4.38 5.88 3.94
C VAL A 227 4.93 5.51 5.32
N GLN A 228 5.81 6.31 5.91
CA GLN A 228 6.42 6.03 7.22
C GLN A 228 5.36 5.91 8.33
N VAL A 229 4.36 6.80 8.34
CA VAL A 229 3.25 6.73 9.30
C VAL A 229 2.42 5.47 9.08
N ALA A 230 2.10 5.14 7.83
CA ALA A 230 1.31 3.95 7.51
C ALA A 230 2.06 2.65 7.85
N VAL A 231 3.38 2.59 7.64
CA VAL A 231 4.23 1.47 8.07
C VAL A 231 4.23 1.30 9.59
N ASN A 232 4.38 2.38 10.34
CA ASN A 232 4.33 2.34 11.81
C ASN A 232 2.94 1.89 12.30
N GLN A 233 1.88 2.37 11.67
CA GLN A 233 0.51 1.96 11.96
C GLN A 233 0.26 0.50 11.58
N LEU A 234 0.85 0.01 10.48
CA LEU A 234 0.78 -1.39 10.08
C LEU A 234 1.44 -2.28 11.14
N CYS A 235 2.62 -1.93 11.64
CA CYS A 235 3.24 -2.65 12.76
C CYS A 235 2.32 -2.73 13.99
N GLN A 236 1.69 -1.61 14.36
CA GLN A 236 0.74 -1.57 15.47
C GLN A 236 -0.51 -2.40 15.21
N GLN A 237 -1.07 -2.35 14.00
CA GLN A 237 -2.27 -3.10 13.67
C GLN A 237 -2.00 -4.59 13.58
N LEU A 238 -0.84 -5.02 13.06
CA LEU A 238 -0.47 -6.43 13.05
C LEU A 238 -0.31 -6.99 14.48
N SER A 239 0.23 -6.21 15.41
CA SER A 239 0.32 -6.67 16.80
C SER A 239 -1.01 -6.78 17.54
N LEU A 240 -2.04 -6.07 17.05
CA LEU A 240 -3.40 -6.12 17.59
C LEU A 240 -4.27 -7.18 16.90
N GLN A 241 -4.09 -7.36 15.59
CA GLN A 241 -4.99 -8.13 14.74
C GLN A 241 -4.48 -9.55 14.44
N ILE A 242 -3.19 -9.83 14.63
CA ILE A 242 -2.62 -11.17 14.45
C ILE A 242 -2.45 -11.84 15.82
N LEU A 243 -3.17 -12.94 16.02
CA LEU A 243 -3.17 -13.72 17.25
C LEU A 243 -1.84 -14.45 17.44
N SER A 244 -1.63 -15.02 18.62
CA SER A 244 -0.38 -15.69 18.98
C SER A 244 -0.03 -16.88 18.07
N ASP A 245 -1.04 -17.54 17.51
CA ASP A 245 -0.93 -18.65 16.56
C ASP A 245 -0.78 -18.19 15.10
N GLY A 246 -0.78 -16.88 14.83
CA GLY A 246 -0.70 -16.31 13.48
C GLY A 246 -2.04 -16.09 12.80
N CYS A 247 -3.16 -16.51 13.39
CA CYS A 247 -4.49 -16.26 12.83
C CYS A 247 -4.83 -14.77 12.84
N HIS A 248 -5.53 -14.29 11.81
CA HIS A 248 -6.13 -12.96 11.86
C HIS A 248 -7.37 -13.00 12.76
N TYR A 249 -7.55 -12.00 13.63
CA TYR A 249 -8.56 -11.99 14.68
C TYR A 249 -10.02 -12.04 14.19
N GLU A 250 -10.30 -11.79 12.91
CA GLU A 250 -11.62 -12.02 12.32
C GLU A 250 -11.95 -13.52 12.17
N ARG A 251 -10.95 -14.40 12.29
CA ARG A 251 -11.08 -15.87 12.28
C ARG A 251 -11.83 -16.42 11.05
N SER A 252 -11.86 -15.68 9.95
CA SER A 252 -12.29 -16.15 8.64
C SER A 252 -11.03 -16.54 7.85
N PRO A 253 -10.91 -17.80 7.39
CA PRO A 253 -9.80 -18.22 6.53
C PRO A 253 -9.65 -17.36 5.27
N MET A 254 -10.76 -16.95 4.66
CA MET A 254 -10.76 -16.07 3.49
C MET A 254 -10.18 -14.69 3.85
N TYR A 255 -10.65 -14.04 4.92
CA TYR A 255 -10.09 -12.75 5.35
C TYR A 255 -8.65 -12.86 5.83
N HIS A 256 -8.27 -13.96 6.46
CA HIS A 256 -6.88 -14.22 6.82
C HIS A 256 -5.98 -14.20 5.58
N LEU A 257 -6.35 -14.86 4.48
CA LEU A 257 -5.57 -14.86 3.25
C LEU A 257 -5.55 -13.49 2.56
N ILE A 258 -6.68 -12.76 2.56
CA ILE A 258 -6.73 -11.36 2.07
C ILE A 258 -5.75 -10.48 2.86
N VAL A 259 -5.76 -10.61 4.19
CA VAL A 259 -4.86 -9.85 5.07
C VAL A 259 -3.41 -10.29 4.93
N MET A 260 -3.14 -11.58 4.72
CA MET A 260 -1.78 -12.05 4.48
C MET A 260 -1.25 -11.47 3.17
N ASN A 261 -2.09 -11.44 2.13
CA ASN A 261 -1.72 -10.91 0.83
C ASN A 261 -1.50 -9.39 0.86
N LEU A 262 -2.34 -8.59 1.53
CA LEU A 262 -2.11 -7.14 1.65
C LEU A 262 -0.80 -6.81 2.38
N VAL A 263 -0.42 -7.62 3.39
CA VAL A 263 0.81 -7.42 4.15
C VAL A 263 2.00 -7.76 3.26
N ALA A 264 1.95 -8.90 2.57
CA ALA A 264 2.99 -9.31 1.62
C ALA A 264 3.16 -8.30 0.48
N GLU A 265 2.06 -7.77 -0.07
CA GLU A 265 2.10 -6.76 -1.12
C GLU A 265 2.78 -5.46 -0.63
N SER A 266 2.52 -5.06 0.62
CA SER A 266 3.19 -3.94 1.27
C SER A 266 4.70 -4.18 1.41
N VAL A 267 5.12 -5.38 1.86
CA VAL A 267 6.52 -5.78 1.98
C VAL A 267 7.24 -5.75 0.63
N ALA A 268 6.61 -6.29 -0.42
CA ALA A 268 7.17 -6.30 -1.77
C ALA A 268 7.36 -4.87 -2.31
N CYS A 269 6.35 -4.02 -2.15
CA CYS A 269 6.40 -2.63 -2.60
C CYS A 269 7.45 -1.80 -1.85
N LEU A 270 7.51 -1.92 -0.52
CA LEU A 270 8.53 -1.25 0.28
C LEU A 270 9.93 -1.68 -0.15
N GLY A 271 10.18 -2.99 -0.25
CA GLY A 271 11.47 -3.52 -0.65
C GLY A 271 11.87 -3.13 -2.08
N ASN A 272 10.92 -3.02 -3.00
CA ASN A 272 11.18 -2.56 -4.37
C ASN A 272 11.51 -1.06 -4.42
N ALA A 273 10.90 -0.24 -3.56
CA ALA A 273 11.22 1.18 -3.43
C ALA A 273 12.50 1.46 -2.61
N GLY A 274 13.25 0.41 -2.23
CA GLY A 274 14.47 0.52 -1.43
C GLY A 274 14.27 0.81 0.05
N TRP A 275 13.04 0.66 0.57
CA TRP A 275 12.76 0.84 2.00
C TRP A 275 13.21 -0.38 2.81
N ILE A 276 13.73 -0.12 4.01
CA ILE A 276 13.97 -1.16 5.00
C ILE A 276 12.62 -1.56 5.59
N VAL A 277 12.20 -2.78 5.32
CA VAL A 277 10.97 -3.35 5.87
C VAL A 277 11.19 -3.64 7.36
N PRO A 278 10.33 -3.14 8.27
CA PRO A 278 10.42 -3.48 9.69
C PRO A 278 10.31 -4.98 9.94
N GLU A 279 11.20 -5.52 10.77
CA GLU A 279 11.18 -6.94 11.17
C GLU A 279 9.85 -7.35 11.79
N THR A 280 9.17 -6.44 12.50
CA THR A 280 7.83 -6.69 13.04
C THR A 280 6.86 -7.14 11.96
N ILE A 281 6.86 -6.50 10.78
CA ILE A 281 5.95 -6.87 9.68
C ILE A 281 6.33 -8.25 9.13
N VAL A 282 7.62 -8.50 8.93
CA VAL A 282 8.14 -9.78 8.42
C VAL A 282 7.78 -10.93 9.37
N ASN A 283 8.02 -10.77 10.66
CA ASN A 283 7.73 -11.78 11.69
C ASN A 283 6.22 -12.11 11.78
N TYR A 284 5.34 -11.10 11.65
CA TYR A 284 3.90 -11.36 11.61
C TYR A 284 3.49 -12.05 10.30
N LEU A 285 4.07 -11.67 9.17
CA LEU A 285 3.81 -12.32 7.88
C LEU A 285 4.23 -13.79 7.90
N GLU A 286 5.36 -14.13 8.52
CA GLU A 286 5.80 -15.50 8.76
C GLU A 286 4.80 -16.30 9.60
N LYS A 287 4.32 -15.73 10.72
CA LYS A 287 3.31 -16.38 11.56
C LYS A 287 2.00 -16.62 10.79
N MET A 288 1.57 -15.65 10.01
CA MET A 288 0.39 -15.79 9.17
C MET A 288 0.56 -16.90 8.13
N LEU A 289 1.74 -16.98 7.50
CA LEU A 289 2.07 -18.05 6.56
C LEU A 289 1.99 -19.42 7.25
N GLN A 290 2.54 -19.57 8.46
CA GLN A 290 2.46 -20.84 9.20
C GLN A 290 1.01 -21.22 9.54
N PHE A 291 0.20 -20.24 9.96
CA PHE A 291 -1.23 -20.48 10.19
C PHE A 291 -1.95 -20.95 8.92
N ALA A 292 -1.74 -20.24 7.80
CA ALA A 292 -2.32 -20.60 6.51
C ALA A 292 -1.95 -22.02 6.08
N LEU A 293 -0.67 -22.41 6.20
CA LEU A 293 -0.21 -23.77 5.92
C LEU A 293 -0.88 -24.81 6.84
N GLY A 294 -1.12 -24.46 8.11
CA GLY A 294 -1.77 -25.34 9.08
C GLY A 294 -3.26 -25.60 8.82
N ILE A 295 -3.98 -24.65 8.19
CA ILE A 295 -5.40 -24.80 7.86
C ILE A 295 -5.66 -25.26 6.43
N ARG A 296 -4.59 -25.49 5.65
CA ARG A 296 -4.67 -25.91 4.25
C ARG A 296 -5.38 -27.26 4.13
N LEU A 297 -6.37 -27.33 3.23
CA LEU A 297 -7.07 -28.55 2.85
C LEU A 297 -6.54 -29.08 1.49
N ALA A 298 -7.12 -30.18 1.02
CA ALA A 298 -6.77 -30.77 -0.27
C ALA A 298 -6.97 -29.77 -1.44
N LYS A 299 -6.14 -29.91 -2.48
CA LYS A 299 -6.21 -29.14 -3.73
C LYS A 299 -6.16 -27.60 -3.53
N GLY A 300 -5.39 -27.13 -2.54
CA GLY A 300 -5.21 -25.69 -2.32
C GLY A 300 -6.45 -24.95 -1.80
N SER A 301 -7.38 -25.68 -1.19
CA SER A 301 -8.57 -25.09 -0.54
C SER A 301 -8.33 -24.80 0.95
N TYR A 302 -9.26 -24.06 1.55
CA TYR A 302 -9.26 -23.70 2.97
C TYR A 302 -10.66 -23.93 3.56
N PRO A 303 -10.78 -24.11 4.90
CA PRO A 303 -12.07 -24.30 5.54
C PRO A 303 -12.96 -23.06 5.41
N LEU A 304 -14.28 -23.26 5.30
CA LEU A 304 -15.26 -22.16 5.22
C LEU A 304 -15.83 -21.80 6.60
N TRP A 305 -14.95 -21.51 7.56
CA TRP A 305 -15.37 -21.05 8.87
C TRP A 305 -15.72 -19.56 8.85
N ASN A 306 -16.75 -19.18 9.61
CA ASN A 306 -17.25 -17.80 9.71
C ASN A 306 -17.61 -17.24 8.33
N ASP A 307 -17.27 -15.98 8.05
CA ASP A 307 -17.57 -15.30 6.79
C ASP A 307 -16.51 -15.63 5.73
N ALA A 308 -16.52 -16.87 5.24
CA ALA A 308 -15.61 -17.37 4.22
C ALA A 308 -16.40 -18.02 3.09
N ALA A 309 -16.04 -17.72 1.85
CA ALA A 309 -16.64 -18.27 0.65
C ALA A 309 -15.56 -18.79 -0.30
N TYR A 310 -15.91 -19.76 -1.16
CA TYR A 310 -15.03 -20.17 -2.26
C TYR A 310 -14.77 -18.99 -3.21
N ASN A 311 -13.57 -18.94 -3.79
CA ASN A 311 -13.16 -17.98 -4.81
C ASN A 311 -13.24 -16.49 -4.39
N GLY A 312 -13.31 -16.18 -3.09
CA GLY A 312 -13.23 -14.79 -2.59
C GLY A 312 -11.81 -14.22 -2.54
N VAL A 313 -10.80 -15.07 -2.72
CA VAL A 313 -9.37 -14.78 -2.79
C VAL A 313 -8.70 -15.90 -3.61
N GLN A 314 -7.46 -15.70 -4.06
CA GLN A 314 -6.66 -16.76 -4.68
C GLN A 314 -6.58 -18.00 -3.79
N THR A 315 -6.26 -19.16 -4.39
CA THR A 315 -6.13 -20.41 -3.64
C THR A 315 -5.07 -20.29 -2.54
N ILE A 316 -5.20 -21.08 -1.47
CA ILE A 316 -4.21 -21.02 -0.38
C ILE A 316 -2.81 -21.38 -0.88
N ASP A 317 -2.71 -22.24 -1.90
CA ASP A 317 -1.44 -22.62 -2.54
C ASP A 317 -0.79 -21.44 -3.26
N GLU A 318 -1.57 -20.66 -4.02
CA GLU A 318 -1.07 -19.46 -4.68
C GLU A 318 -0.61 -18.41 -3.68
N VAL A 319 -1.42 -18.12 -2.66
CA VAL A 319 -1.08 -17.08 -1.67
C VAL A 319 0.14 -17.51 -0.84
N THR A 320 0.16 -18.73 -0.32
CA THR A 320 1.29 -19.23 0.50
C THR A 320 2.58 -19.36 -0.31
N SER A 321 2.50 -19.81 -1.57
CA SER A 321 3.66 -19.91 -2.46
C SER A 321 4.31 -18.55 -2.71
N TRP A 322 3.53 -17.54 -3.07
CA TRP A 322 4.07 -16.20 -3.32
C TRP A 322 4.65 -15.56 -2.05
N VAL A 323 3.95 -15.71 -0.91
CA VAL A 323 4.42 -15.18 0.39
C VAL A 323 5.72 -15.85 0.80
N SER A 324 5.84 -17.17 0.64
CA SER A 324 7.08 -17.91 0.93
C SER A 324 8.24 -17.41 0.07
N GLN A 325 8.03 -17.25 -1.24
CA GLN A 325 9.05 -16.72 -2.16
C GLN A 325 9.48 -15.29 -1.79
N LEU A 326 8.53 -14.45 -1.36
CA LEU A 326 8.80 -13.09 -0.92
C LEU A 326 9.67 -13.07 0.34
N LEU A 327 9.35 -13.91 1.33
CA LEU A 327 10.10 -14.01 2.58
C LEU A 327 11.53 -14.50 2.32
N CYS A 328 11.73 -15.54 1.50
CA CYS A 328 13.07 -15.99 1.12
C CYS A 328 13.90 -14.88 0.44
N LYS A 329 13.28 -14.07 -0.43
CA LYS A 329 13.93 -12.91 -1.06
C LYS A 329 14.23 -11.79 -0.06
N ALA A 330 13.41 -11.62 0.98
CA ALA A 330 13.65 -10.64 2.03
C ALA A 330 14.82 -11.06 2.93
N GLU A 331 14.90 -12.34 3.28
CA GLU A 331 16.02 -12.93 4.04
C GLU A 331 17.35 -12.80 3.30
N GLY A 332 17.40 -13.13 2.00
CA GLY A 332 18.62 -12.98 1.20
C GLY A 332 19.14 -11.54 1.19
N ARG A 333 18.25 -10.57 0.95
CA ARG A 333 18.59 -9.12 0.99
C ARG A 333 19.09 -8.68 2.38
N ARG A 334 18.56 -9.25 3.45
CA ARG A 334 19.01 -8.98 4.81
C ARG A 334 20.43 -9.47 5.04
N GLN A 335 20.74 -10.71 4.63
CA GLN A 335 22.08 -11.29 4.77
C GLN A 335 23.14 -10.48 4.00
N GLU A 336 22.82 -10.03 2.78
CA GLU A 336 23.69 -9.16 1.99
C GLU A 336 23.94 -7.80 2.67
N ALA A 337 22.89 -7.20 3.24
CA ALA A 337 23.00 -5.93 3.95
C ALA A 337 23.82 -6.04 5.24
N GLU A 338 23.68 -7.14 5.98
CA GLU A 338 24.48 -7.43 7.17
C GLU A 338 25.95 -7.64 6.82
N GLY A 339 26.25 -8.41 5.77
CA GLY A 339 27.62 -8.58 5.27
C GLY A 339 28.27 -7.25 4.86
N SER A 340 27.53 -6.40 4.13
CA SER A 340 28.00 -5.07 3.73
C SER A 340 28.29 -4.15 4.93
N ARG A 341 27.48 -4.23 6.00
CA ARG A 341 27.71 -3.47 7.23
C ARG A 341 28.94 -3.95 7.98
N GLN A 342 29.17 -5.26 8.05
CA GLN A 342 30.36 -5.83 8.67
C GLN A 342 31.63 -5.39 7.93
N GLU A 343 31.63 -5.40 6.60
CA GLU A 343 32.74 -4.89 5.80
C GLU A 343 33.03 -3.41 6.07
N ALA A 344 31.98 -2.57 6.08
CA ALA A 344 32.12 -1.15 6.35
C ALA A 344 32.68 -0.89 7.77
N GLY A 345 32.22 -1.67 8.76
CA GLY A 345 32.76 -1.67 10.12
C GLY A 345 34.25 -2.04 10.16
N GLY A 346 34.65 -3.11 9.46
CA GLY A 346 36.05 -3.52 9.35
C GLY A 346 36.94 -2.48 8.67
N ARG A 347 36.44 -1.81 7.62
CA ARG A 347 37.15 -0.70 6.96
C ARG A 347 37.36 0.49 7.92
N LYS A 348 36.34 0.84 8.72
CA LYS A 348 36.44 1.90 9.75
C LYS A 348 37.46 1.54 10.84
N GLN A 349 37.49 0.30 11.32
CA GLN A 349 38.48 -0.15 12.31
C GLN A 349 39.92 -0.08 11.77
N LYS A 350 40.15 -0.54 10.54
CA LYS A 350 41.47 -0.43 9.88
C LYS A 350 41.91 1.03 9.74
N ALA A 351 40.99 1.93 9.38
CA ALA A 351 41.28 3.37 9.29
C ALA A 351 41.61 3.97 10.67
N GLY A 352 40.88 3.58 11.72
CA GLY A 352 41.16 3.97 13.10
C GLY A 352 42.54 3.53 13.58
N GLY A 353 42.91 2.27 13.33
CA GLY A 353 44.24 1.75 13.65
C GLY A 353 45.37 2.47 12.90
N ARG A 354 45.15 2.84 11.62
CA ARG A 354 46.10 3.67 10.87
C ARG A 354 46.28 5.06 11.48
N ARG A 355 45.19 5.69 11.96
CA ARG A 355 45.25 7.00 12.65
C ARG A 355 46.04 6.93 13.96
N GLN A 356 45.75 5.94 14.82
CA GLN A 356 46.48 5.74 16.06
C GLN A 356 47.98 5.51 15.81
N LYS A 357 48.34 4.73 14.79
CA LYS A 357 49.74 4.50 14.42
C LYS A 357 50.43 5.78 13.93
N ALA A 358 49.69 6.67 13.24
CA ALA A 358 50.21 7.97 12.83
C ALA A 358 50.40 8.93 14.01
N GLU A 359 49.46 8.97 14.96
CA GLU A 359 49.57 9.74 16.21
C GLU A 359 50.77 9.27 17.05
N GLY A 360 50.94 7.96 17.24
CA GLY A 360 52.11 7.43 17.94
C GLY A 360 53.44 7.77 17.26
N ARG A 361 53.47 7.86 15.92
CA ARG A 361 54.64 8.36 15.18
C ARG A 361 54.90 9.85 15.42
N ARG A 362 53.84 10.68 15.49
CA ARG A 362 53.95 12.12 15.81
C ARG A 362 54.50 12.34 17.22
N GLN A 363 53.94 11.68 18.23
CA GLN A 363 54.40 11.76 19.61
C GLN A 363 55.87 11.36 19.76
N LYS A 364 56.31 10.28 19.08
CA LYS A 364 57.74 9.90 19.06
C LYS A 364 58.63 10.97 18.41
N ALA A 365 58.15 11.66 17.38
CA ALA A 365 58.90 12.73 16.74
C ALA A 365 59.01 13.98 17.64
N GLU A 366 57.93 14.34 18.33
CA GLU A 366 57.93 15.42 19.33
C GLU A 366 58.86 15.13 20.50
N GLY A 367 58.82 13.92 21.07
CA GLY A 367 59.74 13.53 22.13
C GLY A 367 61.21 13.56 21.69
N ARG A 368 61.51 13.22 20.42
CA ARG A 368 62.85 13.36 19.85
C ARG A 368 63.28 14.84 19.73
N ARG A 369 62.37 15.74 19.34
CA ARG A 369 62.63 17.18 19.27
C ARG A 369 62.94 17.77 20.65
N GLN A 370 62.09 17.50 21.64
CA GLN A 370 62.31 17.97 23.02
C GLN A 370 63.65 17.48 23.59
N LYS A 371 64.02 16.22 23.32
CA LYS A 371 65.30 15.66 23.78
C LYS A 371 66.50 16.32 23.08
N ALA A 372 66.35 16.77 21.84
CA ALA A 372 67.37 17.53 21.11
C ALA A 372 67.49 18.97 21.64
N GLU A 373 66.37 19.63 21.94
CA GLU A 373 66.34 20.96 22.56
C GLU A 373 66.97 20.95 23.96
N GLY A 374 66.62 19.99 24.81
CA GLY A 374 67.23 19.87 26.14
C GLY A 374 68.73 19.54 26.11
N ARG A 375 69.22 18.92 25.04
CA ARG A 375 70.68 18.75 24.82
C ARG A 375 71.37 20.05 24.41
N ARG A 376 70.70 20.90 23.63
CA ARG A 376 71.22 22.23 23.27
C ARG A 376 71.30 23.14 24.49
N GLN A 377 70.28 23.15 25.34
CA GLN A 377 70.26 23.96 26.57
C GLN A 377 71.28 23.52 27.63
N LYS A 378 71.78 22.29 27.59
CA LYS A 378 72.86 21.81 28.48
C LYS A 378 74.28 22.06 27.94
N ALA A 379 74.39 22.52 26.70
CA ALA A 379 75.65 22.80 26.04
C ALA A 379 75.99 24.31 26.04
N GLU A 380 75.08 25.14 26.54
CA GLU A 380 75.29 26.52 27.02
C GLU A 380 75.50 26.49 28.53
#